data_AF-A0A4R9VC29-F1
#
_entry.id   AF-A0A4R9VC29-F1
#
_cell.length_a   1.000
_cell.length_b   1.000
_cell.length_c   1.000
_cell.angle_alpha   90.00
_cell.angle_beta   90.00
_cell.angle_gamma   90.00
#
_symmetry.space_group_name_H-M   'P 1'
#
loop_
_entity.id
_entity.type
_entity.pdbx_description
1 polymer ?
#
loop_
_entity_poly.entity_id
_entity_poly.type
_entity_poly.pdbx_seq_one_letter_code
_entity_poly.pdbx_strand_id
1 'polypeptide(L)'
;GEARRALQEAERQLDPGELEKAAELIARARQVTVFGLGGSSSALAQETQYRLFRYGISISAQCDPYLMRMTASTLKPGDLVIAISATGRTRVVIEA
;
A
#
# COMPACT_ATOMS: atom_id res chain seq x y z
N GLY A 1 -25.13 12.08 1.88
CA GLY A 1 -25.18 10.87 1.05
C GLY A 1 -24.34 9.78 1.68
N GLU A 2 -24.58 8.53 1.30
CA GLU A 2 -23.91 7.33 1.85
C GLU A 2 -22.38 7.43 1.78
N ALA A 3 -21.83 7.98 0.70
CA ALA A 3 -20.38 8.22 0.56
C ALA A 3 -19.77 9.07 1.69
N ARG A 4 -20.47 10.11 2.15
CA ARG A 4 -20.00 10.97 3.26
C ARG A 4 -19.95 10.20 4.58
N ARG A 5 -20.88 9.28 4.80
CA ARG A 5 -20.89 8.43 6.01
C ARG A 5 -19.77 7.41 5.97
N ALA A 6 -19.52 6.79 4.82
CA ALA A 6 -18.41 5.85 4.64
C ALA A 6 -17.06 6.52 4.91
N LEU A 7 -16.86 7.76 4.43
CA LEU A 7 -15.64 8.53 4.72
C LEU A 7 -15.48 8.85 6.21
N GLN A 8 -16.55 9.32 6.87
CA GLN A 8 -16.49 9.64 8.30
C GLN A 8 -16.22 8.40 9.17
N GLU A 9 -16.75 7.25 8.79
CA GLU A 9 -16.50 5.99 9.49
C GLU A 9 -15.04 5.54 9.29
N ALA A 10 -14.52 5.62 8.07
CA ALA A 10 -13.12 5.32 7.79
C ALA A 10 -12.17 6.25 8.59
N GLU A 11 -12.44 7.56 8.62
CA GLU A 11 -11.66 8.53 9.40
C GLU A 11 -11.64 8.20 10.90
N ARG A 12 -12.76 7.72 11.45
CA ARG A 12 -12.85 7.35 12.88
C ARG A 12 -12.07 6.09 13.25
N GLN A 13 -11.80 5.23 12.27
CA GLN A 13 -11.02 4.00 12.48
C GLN A 13 -9.51 4.22 12.35
N LEU A 14 -9.09 5.41 11.89
CA LEU A 14 -7.68 5.76 11.78
C LEU A 14 -7.16 6.31 13.11
N ASP A 15 -6.10 5.70 13.62
CA ASP A 15 -5.30 6.26 14.71
C ASP A 15 -4.27 7.24 14.10
N PRO A 16 -4.31 8.54 14.46
CA PRO A 16 -3.35 9.53 13.94
C PRO A 16 -1.89 9.19 14.23
N GLY A 17 -1.59 8.57 15.37
CA GLY A 17 -0.24 8.14 15.75
C GLY A 17 0.26 6.98 14.91
N GLU A 18 -0.60 6.03 14.57
CA GLU A 18 -0.24 4.94 13.63
C GLU A 18 -0.04 5.46 12.21
N LEU A 19 -0.83 6.46 11.79
CA LEU A 19 -0.67 7.09 10.48
C LEU A 19 0.67 7.85 10.38
N GLU A 20 1.06 8.59 11.43
CA GLU A 20 2.35 9.28 11.49
C GLU A 20 3.51 8.28 11.44
N LYS A 21 3.45 7.18 12.21
CA LYS A 21 4.46 6.11 12.17
C LYS A 21 4.58 5.50 10.77
N ALA A 22 3.45 5.24 10.10
CA ALA A 22 3.46 4.72 8.74
C ALA A 22 4.10 5.71 7.76
N ALA A 23 3.81 7.00 7.89
CA ALA A 23 4.42 8.05 7.08
C ALA A 23 5.94 8.14 7.31
N GLU A 24 6.40 8.08 8.56
CA GLU A 24 7.84 8.06 8.89
C GLU A 24 8.55 6.84 8.30
N LEU A 25 7.94 5.65 8.39
CA LEU A 25 8.48 4.43 7.80
C LEU A 25 8.60 4.55 6.27
N ILE A 26 7.58 5.10 5.61
CA ILE A 26 7.58 5.35 4.16
C ILE A 26 8.68 6.34 3.78
N ALA A 27 8.80 7.45 4.53
CA ALA A 27 9.78 8.50 4.24
C ALA A 27 11.24 8.03 4.41
N ARG A 28 11.48 7.05 5.29
CA ARG A 28 12.82 6.48 5.55
C ARG A 28 13.13 5.24 4.73
N ALA A 29 12.16 4.69 4.00
CA ALA A 29 12.35 3.50 3.21
C ALA A 29 13.34 3.74 2.06
N ARG A 30 14.22 2.75 1.82
CA ARG A 30 15.13 2.76 0.66
C ARG A 30 14.35 2.73 -0.65
N GLN A 31 13.30 1.90 -0.68
CA GLN A 31 12.30 1.85 -1.73
C GLN A 31 10.99 1.36 -1.15
N VAL A 32 9.89 1.74 -1.79
CA VAL A 32 8.55 1.30 -1.47
C VAL A 32 8.02 0.46 -2.63
N THR A 33 7.31 -0.61 -2.31
CA THR A 33 6.54 -1.37 -3.29
C THR A 33 5.11 -1.49 -2.83
N VAL A 34 4.16 -1.23 -3.71
CA VAL A 34 2.73 -1.33 -3.41
C VAL A 34 2.15 -2.57 -4.07
N PHE A 35 1.51 -3.41 -3.28
CA PHE A 35 0.83 -4.61 -3.72
C PHE A 35 -0.68 -4.40 -3.71
N GLY A 36 -1.33 -4.73 -4.81
CA GLY A 36 -2.79 -4.64 -4.89
C GLY A 36 -3.32 -5.49 -6.04
N LEU A 37 -4.17 -6.48 -5.71
CA LEU A 37 -4.69 -7.43 -6.69
C LEU A 37 -6.19 -7.22 -6.95
N GLY A 38 -6.54 -7.02 -8.22
CA GLY A 38 -7.90 -6.92 -8.72
C GLY A 38 -8.61 -5.61 -8.35
N GLY A 39 -9.64 -5.29 -9.14
CA GLY A 39 -10.62 -4.23 -8.87
C GLY A 39 -10.02 -2.92 -8.36
N SER A 40 -10.59 -2.41 -7.26
CA SER A 40 -10.14 -1.18 -6.61
C SER A 40 -8.75 -1.29 -5.98
N SER A 41 -8.31 -2.47 -5.53
CA SER A 41 -6.99 -2.64 -4.90
C SER A 41 -5.86 -2.35 -5.88
N SER A 42 -5.95 -2.85 -7.12
CA SER A 42 -4.94 -2.56 -8.15
C SER A 42 -4.96 -1.09 -8.58
N ALA A 43 -6.15 -0.48 -8.68
CA ALA A 43 -6.27 0.95 -8.99
C ALA A 43 -5.66 1.83 -7.88
N LEU A 44 -5.93 1.50 -6.61
CA LEU A 44 -5.36 2.20 -5.45
C LEU A 44 -3.86 1.99 -5.33
N ALA A 45 -3.32 0.83 -5.72
CA ALA A 45 -1.88 0.58 -5.73
C ALA A 45 -1.16 1.52 -6.71
N GLN A 46 -1.69 1.66 -7.92
CA GLN A 46 -1.17 2.59 -8.93
C GLN A 46 -1.30 4.05 -8.49
N GLU A 47 -2.45 4.43 -7.92
CA GLU A 47 -2.66 5.77 -7.39
C GLU A 47 -1.68 6.11 -6.24
N THR A 48 -1.41 5.14 -5.36
CA THR A 48 -0.43 5.29 -4.28
C THR A 48 0.97 5.51 -4.84
N GLN A 49 1.35 4.77 -5.89
CA GLN A 49 2.61 4.99 -6.61
C GLN A 49 2.69 6.43 -7.13
N TYR A 50 1.67 6.92 -7.84
CA TYR A 50 1.68 8.27 -8.39
C TYR A 50 1.77 9.36 -7.32
N ARG A 51 1.08 9.18 -6.19
CA ARG A 51 1.10 10.15 -5.08
C ARG A 51 2.46 10.18 -4.38
N LEU A 52 3.00 9.02 -4.00
CA LEU A 52 4.27 8.97 -3.27
C LEU A 52 5.47 9.30 -4.16
N PHE A 53 5.39 8.99 -5.46
CA PHE A 53 6.40 9.40 -6.43
C PHE A 53 6.58 10.93 -6.47
N ARG A 54 5.48 11.70 -6.36
CA ARG A 54 5.52 13.17 -6.31
C ARG A 54 6.20 13.73 -5.06
N TYR A 55 6.33 12.93 -4.00
CA TYR A 55 7.05 13.28 -2.78
C TYR A 55 8.50 12.81 -2.80
N GLY A 56 9.02 12.33 -3.94
CA GLY A 56 10.40 11.88 -4.08
C GLY A 56 10.64 10.47 -3.53
N ILE A 57 9.60 9.72 -3.18
CA ILE A 57 9.71 8.33 -2.73
C ILE A 57 10.05 7.45 -3.94
N SER A 58 11.10 6.64 -3.82
CA SER A 58 11.39 5.58 -4.79
C SER A 58 10.33 4.48 -4.65
N ILE A 59 9.36 4.44 -5.56
CA ILE A 59 8.18 3.58 -5.44
C ILE A 59 7.79 2.87 -6.74
N SER A 60 7.32 1.64 -6.63
CA SER A 60 6.64 0.91 -7.71
C SER A 60 5.39 0.19 -7.23
N ALA A 61 4.48 -0.14 -8.13
CA ALA A 61 3.27 -0.90 -7.84
C ALA A 61 3.25 -2.20 -8.64
N GLN A 62 2.99 -3.32 -7.95
CA GLN A 62 2.83 -4.64 -8.54
C GLN A 62 1.41 -5.14 -8.33
N CYS A 63 0.73 -5.36 -9.45
CA CYS A 63 -0.65 -5.86 -9.49
C CYS A 63 -0.75 -7.28 -10.05
N ASP A 64 0.37 -7.83 -10.55
CA ASP A 64 0.46 -9.22 -11.00
C ASP A 64 0.92 -10.13 -9.85
N PRO A 65 0.19 -11.22 -9.53
CA PRO A 65 0.53 -12.14 -8.43
C PRO A 65 1.93 -12.74 -8.49
N TYR A 66 2.47 -13.01 -9.67
CA TYR A 66 3.80 -13.59 -9.83
C TYR A 66 4.85 -12.52 -9.60
N LEU A 67 4.68 -11.34 -10.19
CA LEU A 67 5.59 -10.22 -9.96
C LEU A 67 5.61 -9.76 -8.51
N MET A 68 4.48 -9.78 -7.81
CA MET A 68 4.42 -9.48 -6.38
C MET A 68 5.32 -10.42 -5.57
N ARG A 69 5.18 -11.74 -5.75
CA ARG A 69 6.03 -12.74 -5.06
C ARG A 69 7.50 -12.64 -5.44
N MET A 70 7.80 -12.41 -6.73
CA MET A 70 9.17 -12.19 -7.19
C MET A 70 9.77 -10.92 -6.59
N THR A 71 8.99 -9.86 -6.47
CA THR A 71 9.45 -8.61 -5.87
C THR A 71 9.71 -8.81 -4.39
N ALA A 72 8.78 -9.45 -3.67
CA ALA A 72 8.90 -9.72 -2.25
C ALA A 72 10.13 -10.57 -1.90
N SER A 73 10.47 -11.57 -2.71
CA SER A 73 11.65 -12.41 -2.49
C SER A 73 12.99 -11.68 -2.69
N THR A 74 12.97 -10.49 -3.32
CA THR A 74 14.17 -9.67 -3.58
C THR A 74 14.33 -8.50 -2.61
N LEU A 75 13.38 -8.31 -1.69
CA LEU A 75 13.41 -7.22 -0.70
C LEU A 75 14.63 -7.37 0.21
N LYS A 76 15.21 -6.23 0.58
CA LYS A 76 16.34 -6.16 1.50
C LYS A 76 15.96 -5.31 2.73
N PRO A 77 16.74 -5.37 3.82
CA PRO A 77 16.55 -4.46 4.94
C PRO A 77 16.47 -3.00 4.47
N GLY A 78 15.47 -2.29 4.98
CA GLY A 78 15.18 -0.90 4.60
C GLY A 78 14.18 -0.75 3.45
N ASP A 79 13.77 -1.83 2.78
CA ASP A 79 12.64 -1.78 1.84
C ASP A 79 11.31 -1.86 2.59
N LEU A 80 10.26 -1.27 2.01
CA LEU A 80 8.92 -1.24 2.59
C LEU A 80 7.87 -1.72 1.58
N VAL A 81 6.91 -2.50 2.06
CA VAL A 81 5.74 -2.94 1.27
C VAL A 81 4.48 -2.31 1.81
N ILE A 82 3.67 -1.73 0.92
CA ILE A 82 2.29 -1.31 1.19
C ILE A 82 1.36 -2.35 0.57
N ALA A 83 0.62 -3.07 1.40
CA ALA A 83 -0.29 -4.13 0.96
C ALA A 83 -1.76 -3.66 1.00
N ILE A 84 -2.41 -3.59 -0.16
CA ILE A 84 -3.81 -3.16 -0.30
C ILE A 84 -4.70 -4.38 -0.52
N SER A 85 -5.55 -4.70 0.47
CA SER A 85 -6.56 -5.76 0.40
C SER A 85 -7.85 -5.34 1.12
N ALA A 86 -8.92 -5.14 0.36
CA ALA A 86 -10.21 -4.72 0.93
C ALA A 86 -10.84 -5.75 1.90
N THR A 87 -10.60 -7.04 1.69
CA THR A 87 -11.16 -8.11 2.54
C THR A 87 -10.18 -8.61 3.60
N GLY A 88 -8.90 -8.23 3.52
CA GLY A 88 -7.84 -8.81 4.35
C GLY A 88 -7.65 -10.31 4.14
N ARG A 89 -8.19 -10.88 3.04
CA ARG A 89 -8.14 -12.32 2.73
C ARG A 89 -7.48 -12.62 1.39
N THR A 90 -6.93 -11.60 0.73
CA THR A 90 -6.22 -11.77 -0.53
C THR A 90 -4.88 -12.46 -0.24
N ARG A 91 -4.88 -13.80 -0.16
CA ARG A 91 -3.70 -14.61 0.17
C ARG A 91 -2.45 -14.19 -0.61
N VAL A 92 -2.59 -13.88 -1.89
CA VAL A 92 -1.49 -13.41 -2.73
C VAL A 92 -0.84 -12.13 -2.21
N VAL A 93 -1.60 -11.21 -1.60
CA VAL A 93 -1.09 -9.96 -1.01
C VAL A 93 -0.55 -10.20 0.41
N ILE A 94 -1.10 -11.18 1.14
CA ILE A 94 -0.75 -11.48 2.54
C ILE A 94 0.47 -12.39 2.63
N GLU A 95 0.61 -13.32 1.70
CA GLU A 95 1.67 -14.32 1.61
C GLU A 95 2.77 -13.90 0.62
N ALA A 96 2.69 -12.68 0.07
CA ALA A 96 3.71 -12.15 -0.84
C ALA A 96 5.04 -11.97 -0.11
#